data_AF-A0ABD0NNE5-F1
#
_entry.id   AF-A0ABD0NNE5-F1
#
_cell.length_a   1.000
_cell.length_b   1.000
_cell.length_c   1.000
_cell.angle_alpha   90.00
_cell.angle_beta   90.00
_cell.angle_gamma   90.00
#
_symmetry.space_group_name_H-M   'P 1'
#
loop_
_entity.id
_entity.type
_entity.pdbx_description
1 polymer ?
#
loop_
_entity_poly.entity_id
_entity_poly.type
_entity_poly.pdbx_seq_one_letter_code
_entity_poly.pdbx_strand_id
1 'polypeptide(L)' 'TDPANRDPRTPIVKIKQGFEPPTFTGWFLGWDHDYWTTDPLERAMAELEI' A
#
# COMPACT_ATOMS: atom_id res chain seq x y z
N THR A 1 -20.61 5.66 -12.80
CA THR A 1 -21.19 4.62 -11.95
C THR A 1 -20.43 3.33 -12.15
N ASP A 2 -20.24 2.53 -11.10
CA ASP A 2 -19.61 1.20 -11.20
C ASP A 2 -20.49 0.27 -12.08
N PRO A 3 -19.95 -0.43 -13.10
CA PRO A 3 -20.73 -1.29 -14.00
C PRO A 3 -21.50 -2.42 -13.30
N ALA A 4 -21.06 -2.85 -12.12
CA ALA A 4 -21.74 -3.87 -11.31
C ALA A 4 -22.91 -3.30 -10.47
N ASN A 5 -23.21 -2.00 -10.62
CA ASN A 5 -24.28 -1.31 -9.90
C ASN A 5 -24.19 -1.54 -8.37
N ARG A 6 -22.99 -1.38 -7.81
CA ARG A 6 -22.71 -1.64 -6.39
C ARG A 6 -23.61 -0.84 -5.47
N ASP A 7 -23.88 -1.41 -4.29
CA ASP A 7 -24.65 -0.75 -3.24
C ASP A 7 -23.96 0.58 -2.85
N PRO A 8 -24.68 1.72 -2.94
CA PRO A 8 -24.15 3.02 -2.51
C PRO A 8 -23.73 3.07 -1.04
N ARG A 9 -24.16 2.10 -0.22
CA ARG A 9 -23.81 1.96 1.20
C ARG A 9 -22.51 1.21 1.43
N THR A 10 -21.83 0.75 0.38
CA THR A 10 -20.53 0.09 0.50
C THR A 10 -19.58 1.00 1.29
N PRO A 11 -19.00 0.53 2.41
CA PRO A 11 -18.22 1.38 3.28
C PRO A 11 -16.96 1.89 2.59
N ILE A 12 -16.61 3.15 2.86
CA ILE A 12 -15.38 3.78 2.39
C ILE A 12 -14.47 4.01 3.59
N VAL A 13 -13.27 3.44 3.55
CA VAL A 13 -12.26 3.58 4.61
C VAL A 13 -11.09 4.40 4.06
N LYS A 14 -10.71 5.48 4.76
CA LYS A 14 -9.53 6.28 4.42
C LYS A 14 -8.33 5.76 5.19
N ILE A 15 -7.22 5.53 4.49
CA ILE A 15 -5.97 5.03 5.06
C ILE A 15 -4.86 6.02 4.71
N LYS A 16 -3.91 6.24 5.63
CA LYS A 16 -2.76 7.12 5.45
C LYS A 16 -1.50 6.28 5.30
N GLN A 17 -0.62 6.68 4.38
CA GLN A 17 0.69 6.04 4.18
C GLN A 17 1.48 5.97 5.50
N GLY A 18 2.04 4.80 5.78
CA GLY A 18 2.82 4.50 7.00
C GLY A 18 1.98 4.24 8.25
N PHE A 19 0.65 4.25 8.14
CA PHE A 19 -0.31 3.98 9.22
C PHE A 19 -1.39 3.00 8.78
N GLU A 20 -1.06 2.11 7.84
CA GLU A 20 -1.98 1.11 7.32
C GLU A 20 -2.37 0.08 8.40
N PRO A 21 -3.67 -0.20 8.59
CA PRO A 21 -4.11 -1.20 9.56
C PRO A 21 -3.83 -2.64 9.05
N PRO A 22 -3.77 -3.65 9.95
CA PRO A 22 -3.56 -5.05 9.56
C PRO A 22 -4.60 -5.60 8.58
N THR A 23 -5.83 -5.08 8.60
CA THR A 23 -6.89 -5.44 7.65
C THR A 23 -6.62 -4.98 6.22
N PHE A 24 -5.68 -4.05 6.03
CA PHE A 24 -5.18 -3.60 4.74
C PHE A 24 -3.85 -4.27 4.38
N THR A 25 -2.86 -4.21 5.27
CA THR A 25 -1.51 -4.74 5.00
C THR A 25 -1.51 -6.25 4.79
N GLY A 26 -2.41 -6.99 5.45
CA GLY A 26 -2.54 -8.44 5.32
C GLY A 26 -2.91 -8.94 3.91
N TRP A 27 -3.35 -8.07 3.00
CA TRP A 27 -3.58 -8.42 1.59
C TRP A 27 -2.28 -8.53 0.78
N PHE A 28 -1.16 -8.07 1.32
CA PHE A 28 0.13 -8.03 0.66
C PHE A 28 1.12 -8.93 1.42
N LEU A 29 1.44 -10.10 0.85
CA LEU A 29 2.28 -11.11 1.52
C LEU A 29 3.68 -10.59 1.90
N GLY A 30 4.25 -9.71 1.06
CA GLY A 30 5.58 -9.12 1.26
C GLY A 30 5.53 -7.70 1.80
N TRP A 31 4.54 -7.35 2.63
CA TRP A 31 4.45 -6.01 3.20
C TRP A 31 5.65 -5.75 4.13
N ASP A 32 6.46 -4.76 3.78
CA ASP A 32 7.57 -4.28 4.59
C ASP A 32 7.19 -2.96 5.27
N HIS A 33 7.18 -2.95 6.60
CA HIS A 33 6.85 -1.76 7.40
C HIS A 33 7.91 -0.66 7.31
N ASP A 34 9.14 -1.02 6.96
CA ASP A 34 10.24 -0.09 6.81
C ASP A 34 10.46 0.31 5.33
N TYR A 35 9.56 -0.09 4.42
CA TYR A 35 9.72 0.14 2.99
C TYR A 35 9.98 1.62 2.64
N TRP A 36 9.34 2.54 3.36
CA TRP A 36 9.43 3.99 3.17
C TRP A 36 10.44 4.69 4.08
N THR A 37 11.22 3.99 4.91
CA THR A 37 12.28 4.63 5.71
C THR A 37 13.43 5.15 4.84
N THR A 38 13.55 4.59 3.64
CA THR A 38 14.49 5.01 2.59
C THR A 38 13.70 5.26 1.32
N ASP A 39 14.17 6.19 0.49
CA ASP A 39 13.54 6.42 -0.80
C ASP A 39 13.66 5.15 -1.68
N PRO A 40 12.54 4.62 -2.21
CA PRO A 40 12.57 3.38 -2.98
C PRO A 40 13.42 3.45 -4.25
N LEU A 41 13.52 4.62 -4.88
CA LEU A 41 14.36 4.81 -6.06
C LEU A 41 15.83 4.79 -5.65
N GLU A 42 16.20 5.49 -4.58
CA GLU A 42 17.57 5.44 -4.06
C GLU A 42 18.00 4.01 -3.70
N ARG A 43 17.12 3.26 -3.01
CA ARG A 43 17.38 1.85 -2.68
C ARG A 43 17.57 0.97 -3.92
N ALA A 44 16.72 1.13 -4.93
CA ALA A 44 16.82 0.35 -6.17
C ALA A 44 18.08 0.69 -6.98
N MET A 45 18.49 1.97 -7.01
CA MET A 45 19.72 2.38 -7.69
C MET A 45 20.97 1.83 -6.99
N ALA A 46 20.98 1.82 -5.65
CA ALA A 46 22.09 1.25 -4.87
C ALA A 46 22.31 -0.25 -5.14
N GLU A 47 21.24 -1.01 -5.47
CA GLU A 47 21.33 -2.42 -5.85
C GLU A 47 21.92 -2.63 -7.26
N LEU A 48 21.81 -1.64 -8.14
CA LEU A 48 22.30 -1.71 -9.53
C LEU A 48 23.75 -1.22 -9.66
N GLU A 49 24.24 -0.39 -8.75
CA GLU A 49 25.60 0.16 -8.75
C GLU A 49 26.68 -0.85 -8.26
N ILE A 50 26.39 -2.15 -8.29
CA ILE A 50 27.35 -3.24 -8.02
C ILE A 50 28.38 -3.36 -9.15
#